data_AF-A0A966XJE8-F1
#
_entry.id   AF-A0A966XJE8-F1
#
_cell.length_a   1.000
_cell.length_b   1.000
_cell.length_c   1.000
_cell.angle_alpha   90.00
_cell.angle_beta   90.00
_cell.angle_gamma   90.00
#
_symmetry.space_group_name_H-M   'P 1'
#
loop_
_entity.id
_entity.type
_entity.pdbx_description
1 polymer ?
#
loop_
_entity_poly.entity_id
_entity_poly.type
_entity_poly.pdbx_seq_one_letter_code
_entity_poly.pdbx_strand_id
1 'polypeptide(L)' 'ALIGVLASFQQFFLAQSHRYAEASALAPLHYIAIPIGVLVGVVFFNEVITAKFLLGTAVIVGVNYYIFLRERAAARVT' A
#
# COMPACT_ATOMS: atom_id res chain seq x y z
N ALA A 1 3.88 -21.43 -10.53
CA ALA A 1 4.18 -22.00 -9.20
C ALA A 1 4.64 -20.92 -8.20
N LEU A 2 5.74 -20.20 -8.47
CA LEU A 2 6.31 -19.22 -7.53
C LEU A 2 5.34 -18.10 -7.09
N ILE A 3 4.62 -17.47 -8.02
CA ILE A 3 3.64 -16.42 -7.70
C ILE A 3 2.53 -16.93 -6.77
N GLY A 4 2.05 -18.15 -7.00
CA GLY A 4 1.03 -18.76 -6.16
C GLY A 4 1.53 -19.00 -4.73
N VAL A 5 2.75 -19.52 -4.59
CA VAL A 5 3.37 -19.71 -3.27
C VAL A 5 3.53 -18.37 -2.54
N LEU A 6 4.06 -17.35 -3.21
CA LEU A 6 4.24 -16.02 -2.63
C LEU A 6 2.91 -15.36 -2.24
N ALA A 7 1.88 -15.47 -3.08
CA ALA A 7 0.55 -14.94 -2.79
C ALA A 7 -0.10 -15.65 -1.59
N SER A 8 0.01 -16.97 -1.50
CA SER A 8 -0.48 -17.74 -0.35
C SER A 8 0.23 -17.36 0.94
N PHE A 9 1.56 -17.17 0.91
CA PHE A 9 2.31 -16.65 2.05
C PHE A 9 1.84 -15.25 2.43
N GLN A 10 1.70 -14.33 1.46
CA GLN A 10 1.19 -12.98 1.71
C GLN A 10 -0.17 -13.00 2.41
N GLN A 11 -1.10 -13.83 1.96
CA GLN A 11 -2.41 -13.97 2.60
C GLN A 11 -2.33 -14.59 4.00
N PHE A 12 -1.48 -15.58 4.20
CA PHE A 12 -1.26 -16.19 5.51
C PHE A 12 -0.74 -15.18 6.53
N PHE A 13 0.28 -14.40 6.17
CA PHE A 13 0.81 -13.35 7.04
C PHE A 13 -0.21 -12.25 7.33
N LEU A 14 -1.03 -11.91 6.34
CA LEU A 14 -2.09 -10.91 6.52
C LEU A 14 -3.21 -11.41 7.45
N ALA A 15 -3.57 -12.69 7.37
CA ALA A 15 -4.49 -13.31 8.32
C ALA A 15 -3.92 -13.36 9.74
N GLN A 16 -2.60 -13.63 9.88
CA GLN A 16 -1.94 -13.58 11.18
C GLN A 16 -1.86 -12.17 11.75
N SER A 17 -1.60 -11.14 10.94
CA SER A 17 -1.46 -9.77 11.42
C SER A 17 -2.73 -9.23 12.09
N HIS A 18 -3.91 -9.66 11.61
CA HIS A 18 -5.19 -9.34 12.25
C HIS A 18 -5.35 -9.90 13.67
N ARG A 19 -4.55 -10.89 14.08
CA ARG A 19 -4.51 -11.37 15.47
C ARG A 19 -3.69 -10.46 16.39
N TYR A 20 -2.80 -9.64 15.84
CA TYR A 20 -1.86 -8.80 16.59
C TYR A 20 -2.19 -7.31 16.52
N ALA A 21 -2.90 -6.86 15.48
CA ALA A 21 -3.29 -5.48 15.28
C ALA A 21 -4.71 -5.39 14.72
N GLU A 22 -5.46 -4.37 15.13
CA GLU A 22 -6.78 -4.10 14.57
C GLU A 22 -6.69 -3.77 13.08
N ALA A 23 -7.76 -4.05 12.33
CA ALA A 23 -7.83 -3.78 10.90
C ALA A 23 -7.56 -2.30 10.57
N SER A 24 -7.86 -1.37 11.48
CA SER A 24 -7.58 0.07 11.31
C SER A 24 -6.09 0.38 11.27
N ALA A 25 -5.28 -0.31 12.08
CA ALA A 25 -3.82 -0.16 12.11
C ALA A 25 -3.12 -0.85 10.92
N LEU A 26 -3.82 -1.78 10.25
CA LEU A 26 -3.34 -2.49 9.06
C LEU A 26 -3.75 -1.83 7.74
N ALA A 27 -4.69 -0.88 7.77
CA ALA A 27 -5.12 -0.11 6.60
C ALA A 27 -3.98 0.57 5.80
N PRO A 28 -2.95 1.17 6.43
CA PRO A 28 -1.84 1.84 5.72
C PRO A 28 -0.99 0.89 4.90
N LEU A 29 -0.79 -0.32 5.43
CA LEU A 29 -0.03 -1.34 4.72
C LEU A 29 -0.72 -1.69 3.39
N HIS A 30 -2.06 -1.72 3.38
CA HIS A 30 -2.82 -1.87 2.15
C HIS A 30 -2.70 -0.67 1.21
N TYR A 31 -2.68 0.55 1.74
CA TYR A 31 -2.56 1.75 0.91
C TYR A 31 -1.19 1.88 0.23
N ILE A 32 -0.12 1.36 0.83
CA ILE A 32 1.22 1.27 0.24
C ILE A 32 1.24 0.39 -1.02
N ALA A 33 0.35 -0.60 -1.13
CA ALA A 33 0.26 -1.44 -2.33
C ALA A 33 -0.16 -0.64 -3.57
N ILE A 34 -0.90 0.47 -3.40
CA ILE A 34 -1.38 1.30 -4.51
C ILE A 34 -0.23 1.96 -5.29
N PRO A 35 0.66 2.77 -4.68
CA PRO A 35 1.79 3.37 -5.41
C PRO A 35 2.77 2.31 -5.95
N ILE A 36 2.94 1.17 -5.27
CA ILE A 36 3.76 0.06 -5.77
C ILE A 36 3.14 -0.52 -7.06
N GLY A 37 1.83 -0.75 -7.07
CA GLY A 37 1.11 -1.25 -8.25
C GLY A 37 1.23 -0.31 -9.45
N VAL A 38 1.13 0.99 -9.21
CA VAL A 38 1.35 2.05 -10.21
C VAL A 38 2.77 1.97 -10.79
N LEU A 39 3.78 1.83 -9.92
CA LEU A 39 5.18 1.76 -10.33
C LEU A 39 5.48 0.50 -11.15
N VAL A 40 4.92 -0.65 -10.74
CA VAL A 40 4.99 -1.91 -11.48
C VAL A 40 4.28 -1.80 -12.83
N GLY A 41 3.11 -1.13 -12.89
CA GLY A 41 2.37 -0.84 -14.12
C GLY A 41 3.23 -0.14 -15.16
N VAL A 42 3.88 0.96 -14.76
CA VAL A 42 4.78 1.73 -15.63
C VAL A 42 5.98 0.89 -16.09
N VAL A 43 6.66 0.22 -15.16
CA VAL A 43 7.93 -0.47 -15.45
C VAL A 43 7.73 -1.71 -16.32
N PHE A 44 6.71 -2.51 -16.06
CA PHE A 44 6.52 -3.81 -16.73
C PHE A 44 5.56 -3.74 -17.93
N PHE A 45 4.60 -2.82 -17.91
CA PHE A 45 3.60 -2.72 -18.99
C PHE A 45 3.81 -1.49 -19.87
N ASN A 46 4.88 -0.72 -19.62
CA ASN A 46 5.24 0.50 -20.35
C ASN A 46 4.06 1.49 -20.44
N GLU A 47 3.29 1.54 -19.34
CA GLU A 47 2.07 2.33 -19.26
C GLU A 47 2.38 3.81 -19.47
N VAL A 48 1.69 4.44 -20.43
CA VAL A 48 2.01 5.80 -20.86
C VAL A 48 1.64 6.77 -19.75
N ILE A 49 2.67 7.31 -19.09
CA ILE A 49 2.53 8.35 -18.07
C ILE A 49 2.00 9.62 -18.73
N THR A 50 0.68 9.81 -18.64
CA THR A 50 0.00 11.04 -19.04
C THR A 50 -0.02 12.03 -17.87
N ALA A 51 -0.15 13.33 -18.13
CA ALA A 51 -0.28 14.34 -17.07
C ALA A 51 -1.38 14.02 -16.04
N LYS A 52 -2.49 13.38 -16.47
CA LYS A 52 -3.56 12.90 -15.58
C LYS A 52 -3.11 11.79 -14.63
N PHE A 53 -2.26 10.87 -15.11
CA PHE A 53 -1.69 9.78 -14.32
C PHE A 53 -0.72 10.31 -13.26
N LEU A 54 0.12 11.28 -13.63
CA LEU A 54 1.01 12.00 -12.69
C LEU A 54 0.20 12.69 -11.59
N LEU A 55 -0.90 13.35 -11.94
CA LEU A 55 -1.79 14.01 -10.99
C LEU A 55 -2.43 13.00 -10.02
N GLY A 56 -2.97 11.89 -10.54
CA GLY A 56 -3.55 10.82 -9.72
C GLY A 56 -2.52 10.16 -8.79
N THR A 57 -1.32 9.88 -9.31
CA THR A 57 -0.22 9.29 -8.54
C THR A 57 0.25 10.24 -7.43
N ALA A 58 0.38 11.53 -7.72
CA ALA A 58 0.76 12.53 -6.72
C ALA A 58 -0.26 12.63 -5.58
N VAL A 59 -1.56 12.57 -5.89
CA VAL A 59 -2.62 12.53 -4.87
C VAL A 59 -2.53 11.25 -4.03
N ILE A 60 -2.38 10.09 -4.65
CA ILE A 60 -2.27 8.80 -3.94
C ILE A 60 -1.04 8.79 -3.02
N VAL A 61 0.11 9.26 -3.49
CA VAL A 61 1.34 9.35 -2.70
C VAL A 61 1.16 10.36 -1.55
N GLY A 62 0.53 11.50 -1.80
CA GLY A 62 0.25 12.51 -0.78
C GLY A 62 -0.69 11.99 0.32
N VAL A 63 -1.74 11.26 -0.05
CA VAL A 63 -2.69 10.63 0.89
C VAL A 63 -1.99 9.55 1.72
N ASN A 64 -1.18 8.69 1.08
CA ASN A 64 -0.38 7.67 1.79
C ASN A 64 0.57 8.31 2.80
N TYR A 65 1.27 9.38 2.41
CA TYR A 65 2.17 10.10 3.28
C TYR A 65 1.44 10.77 4.45
N TYR A 66 0.26 11.35 4.21
CA TYR A 66 -0.58 11.92 5.26
C TYR A 66 -1.07 10.86 6.25
N ILE A 67 -1.54 9.71 5.78
CA ILE A 67 -1.99 8.60 6.63
C ILE A 67 -0.84 8.11 7.51
N PHE A 68 0.35 7.94 6.93
CA PHE A 68 1.55 7.58 7.68
C PHE A 68 1.88 8.58 8.80
N LEU A 69 1.81 9.89 8.52
CA LEU A 69 2.03 10.92 9.52
C LEU A 69 0.95 10.92 10.61
N ARG A 70 -0.33 10.76 10.23
CA ARG A 70 -1.46 10.69 11.17
C ARG A 70 -1.30 9.53 12.14
N GLU A 71 -0.85 8.37 11.67
CA GLU A 71 -0.68 7.21 12.55
C GLU A 71 0.51 7.34 13.46
N ARG A 72 1.60 7.94 13.01
CA ARG A 72 2.71 8.30 13.92
C ARG A 72 2.27 9.28 14.99
N ALA A 73 1.34 10.17 14.68
CA ALA A 73 0.74 11.07 15.66
C ALA A 73 -0.21 10.33 16.61
N ALA A 74 -1.07 9.44 16.11
CA ALA A 74 -1.98 8.64 16.93
C ALA A 74 -1.23 7.68 17.87
N ALA A 75 -0.15 7.06 17.40
CA ALA A 75 0.71 6.19 18.20
C ALA A 75 1.52 6.91 19.29
N ARG A 76 1.59 8.25 19.26
CA ARG A 76 2.24 9.07 20.30
C ARG A 76 1.30 9.51 21.42
N VAL A 77 -0.02 9.29 21.28
CA VAL A 77 -1.04 9.77 22.23
C VAL A 77 -1.45 8.69 23.24
N THR A 78 -0.97 7.44 23.08
CA THR A 78 -0.96 6.38 24.09
C THR A 78 0.42 6.19 24.68
#